data_AF-A0A925JCT5-F1
#
_entry.id   AF-A0A925JCT5-F1
#
_cell.length_a   1.000
_cell.length_b   1.000
_cell.length_c   1.000
_cell.angle_alpha   90.00
_cell.angle_beta   90.00
_cell.angle_gamma   90.00
#
_symmetry.space_group_name_H-M   'P 1'
#
loop_
_entity.id
_entity.type
_entity.pdbx_description
1 polymer ?
#
loop_
_entity_poly.entity_id
_entity_poly.type
_entity_poly.pdbx_seq_one_letter_code
_entity_poly.pdbx_strand_id
1 'polypeptide(L)'
;MRLCRLTKTEPSLLLHPLDFLGADDATGLDFFPAMRIQSKQKLEIVGEVLRALSENFTVLNLREYARTTLAASPDLRSLKPDFSSPRISRMRATSVGTES
;
A
#
# COMPACT_ATOMS: atom_id res chain seq x y z
N MET A 1 -5.63 -9.90 -14.89
CA MET A 1 -5.56 -11.18 -14.15
C MET A 1 -4.99 -12.37 -14.94
N ARG A 2 -5.26 -12.52 -16.25
CA ARG A 2 -4.84 -13.71 -17.03
C ARG A 2 -3.33 -13.98 -17.03
N LEU A 3 -2.49 -12.94 -17.23
CA LEU A 3 -1.04 -13.10 -17.24
C LEU A 3 -0.51 -13.61 -15.89
N CYS A 4 -0.94 -13.01 -14.77
CA CYS A 4 -0.54 -13.44 -13.42
C CYS A 4 -0.90 -14.92 -13.17
N ARG A 5 -2.07 -15.37 -13.64
CA ARG A 5 -2.45 -16.79 -13.56
C ARG A 5 -1.57 -17.69 -14.42
N LEU A 6 -1.23 -17.27 -15.64
CA LEU A 6 -0.34 -18.02 -16.53
C LEU A 6 1.07 -18.14 -15.97
N THR A 7 1.58 -17.08 -15.33
CA THR A 7 2.92 -17.04 -14.73
C THR A 7 2.98 -17.52 -13.29
N LYS A 8 1.83 -17.91 -12.71
CA LYS A 8 1.69 -18.23 -11.27
C LYS A 8 2.22 -17.11 -10.36
N THR A 9 2.10 -15.86 -10.80
CA THR A 9 2.48 -14.68 -10.02
C THR A 9 1.30 -14.26 -9.16
N GLU A 10 1.51 -14.18 -7.86
CA GLU A 10 0.50 -13.69 -6.93
C GLU A 10 0.45 -12.15 -6.96
N PRO A 11 -0.70 -11.53 -7.26
CA PRO A 11 -0.82 -10.08 -7.27
C PRO A 11 -0.87 -9.52 -5.84
N SER A 12 -0.18 -8.40 -5.60
CA SER A 12 -0.29 -7.63 -4.36
C SER A 12 -0.77 -6.21 -4.64
N LEU A 13 -1.71 -5.71 -3.81
CA LEU A 13 -2.21 -4.34 -3.89
C LEU A 13 -2.02 -3.66 -2.53
N LEU A 14 -1.32 -2.52 -2.51
CA LEU A 14 -1.16 -1.68 -1.33
C LEU A 14 -2.11 -0.50 -1.42
N LEU A 15 -3.08 -0.45 -0.51
CA LEU A 15 -4.05 0.64 -0.43
C LEU A 15 -3.54 1.73 0.50
N HIS A 16 -3.43 2.95 -0.01
CA HIS A 16 -3.11 4.13 0.77
C HIS A 16 -4.40 4.89 1.12
N PRO A 17 -4.43 5.65 2.23
CA PRO A 17 -5.59 6.45 2.57
C PRO A 17 -6.06 7.38 1.44
N LEU A 18 -5.12 7.95 0.66
CA LEU A 18 -5.40 8.84 -0.47
C LEU A 18 -6.09 8.18 -1.67
N ASP A 19 -6.11 6.84 -1.72
CA ASP A 19 -6.83 6.10 -2.76
C ASP A 19 -8.36 6.20 -2.56
N PHE A 20 -8.81 6.52 -1.33
CA PHE A 20 -10.23 6.68 -0.99
C PHE A 20 -10.67 8.15 -0.92
N LEU A 21 -9.73 9.08 -0.77
CA LEU A 21 -10.03 10.52 -0.60
C LEU A 21 -10.05 11.25 -1.94
N GLY A 22 -11.04 12.08 -2.18
CA GLY A 22 -11.17 12.90 -3.38
C GLY A 22 -10.92 14.40 -3.17
N ALA A 23 -11.18 15.18 -4.22
CA ALA A 23 -11.18 16.65 -4.17
C ALA A 23 -12.17 17.24 -3.15
N ASP A 24 -13.15 16.43 -2.75
CA ASP A 24 -14.24 16.76 -1.82
C ASP A 24 -13.90 16.47 -0.34
N ASP A 25 -12.82 15.76 -0.04
CA ASP A 25 -12.51 15.31 1.32
C ASP A 25 -11.41 16.10 2.05
N ALA A 26 -10.54 16.84 1.34
CA ALA A 26 -9.38 17.48 1.96
C ALA A 26 -8.90 18.76 1.27
N THR A 27 -8.78 19.84 2.04
CA THR A 27 -8.13 21.08 1.62
C THR A 27 -6.62 20.97 1.74
N GLY A 28 -5.88 21.34 0.69
CA GLY A 28 -4.40 21.36 0.71
C GLY A 28 -3.72 20.07 0.25
N LEU A 29 -4.46 19.06 -0.22
CA LEU A 29 -3.90 17.85 -0.82
C LEU A 29 -3.84 17.87 -2.35
N ASP A 30 -4.24 18.99 -2.99
CA ASP A 30 -4.33 19.16 -4.45
C ASP A 30 -3.01 18.98 -5.22
N PHE A 31 -1.88 18.99 -4.51
CA PHE A 31 -0.57 18.72 -5.08
C PHE A 31 -0.36 17.25 -5.46
N PHE A 32 -1.12 16.33 -4.85
CA PHE A 32 -1.08 14.92 -5.23
C PHE A 32 -1.83 14.70 -6.55
N PRO A 33 -1.26 13.97 -7.52
CA PRO A 33 -1.79 13.89 -8.89
C PRO A 33 -3.27 13.50 -9.01
N ALA A 34 -3.74 12.62 -8.13
CA ALA A 34 -5.10 12.10 -8.16
C ALA A 34 -6.09 12.90 -7.29
N MET A 35 -5.67 13.92 -6.55
CA MET A 35 -6.55 14.65 -5.61
C MET A 35 -7.52 15.63 -6.27
N ARG A 36 -7.46 15.79 -7.59
CA ARG A 36 -8.45 16.54 -8.37
C ARG A 36 -9.65 15.70 -8.81
N ILE A 37 -9.62 14.39 -8.54
CA ILE A 37 -10.69 13.44 -8.88
C ILE A 37 -11.66 13.38 -7.69
N GLN A 38 -12.97 13.32 -7.97
CA GLN A 38 -13.98 13.15 -6.91
C GLN A 38 -13.83 11.78 -6.23
N SER A 39 -14.08 11.74 -4.93
CA SER A 39 -13.99 10.54 -4.09
C SER A 39 -14.78 9.37 -4.69
N LYS A 40 -16.01 9.64 -5.14
CA LYS A 40 -16.89 8.66 -5.78
C LYS A 40 -16.23 7.96 -6.98
N GLN A 41 -15.58 8.70 -7.86
CA GLN A 41 -14.92 8.12 -9.04
C GLN A 41 -13.73 7.25 -8.64
N LYS A 42 -12.97 7.64 -7.62
CA LYS A 42 -11.89 6.80 -7.07
C LYS A 42 -12.44 5.50 -6.47
N LEU A 43 -13.50 5.60 -5.68
CA LEU A 43 -14.15 4.45 -5.05
C LEU A 43 -14.73 3.47 -6.07
N GLU A 44 -15.29 3.96 -7.17
CA GLU A 44 -15.74 3.11 -8.28
C GLU A 44 -14.57 2.30 -8.87
N ILE A 45 -13.46 2.96 -9.19
CA ILE A 45 -12.26 2.30 -9.74
C ILE A 45 -11.68 1.29 -8.73
N VAL A 46 -11.49 1.69 -7.47
CA VAL A 46 -10.98 0.80 -6.42
C VAL A 46 -11.91 -0.41 -6.24
N GLY A 47 -13.22 -0.19 -6.26
CA GLY A 47 -14.23 -1.23 -6.19
C GLY A 47 -14.13 -2.22 -7.35
N GLU A 48 -13.98 -1.74 -8.58
CA GLU A 48 -13.79 -2.58 -9.77
C GLU A 48 -12.50 -3.41 -9.69
N VAL A 49 -11.39 -2.81 -9.25
CA VAL A 49 -10.11 -3.51 -9.07
C VAL A 49 -10.22 -4.61 -8.02
N LEU A 50 -10.81 -4.31 -6.85
CA LEU A 50 -11.00 -5.28 -5.77
C LEU A 50 -11.96 -6.40 -6.17
N ARG A 51 -13.02 -6.09 -6.93
CA ARG A 51 -13.92 -7.09 -7.50
C ARG A 51 -13.18 -8.01 -8.46
N ALA A 52 -12.43 -7.45 -9.42
CA ALA A 52 -11.67 -8.24 -10.38
C ALA A 52 -10.61 -9.14 -9.69
N LEU A 53 -9.98 -8.65 -8.62
CA LEU A 53 -9.07 -9.47 -7.80
C LEU A 53 -9.83 -10.62 -7.12
N SER A 54 -10.94 -10.31 -6.44
CA SER A 54 -11.72 -11.28 -5.67
C SER A 54 -12.40 -12.35 -6.54
N GLU A 55 -12.72 -12.03 -7.80
CA GLU A 55 -13.24 -13.01 -8.78
C GLU A 55 -12.17 -14.00 -9.27
N ASN A 56 -10.88 -13.68 -9.13
CA ASN A 56 -9.78 -14.48 -9.70
C ASN A 56 -8.81 -15.04 -8.65
N PHE A 57 -8.79 -14.49 -7.44
CA PHE A 57 -7.85 -14.80 -6.36
C PHE A 57 -8.53 -14.68 -5.00
N THR A 58 -8.02 -15.43 -4.02
CA THR A 58 -8.37 -15.20 -2.61
C THR A 58 -7.65 -13.95 -2.12
N VAL A 59 -8.40 -12.89 -1.87
CA VAL A 59 -7.85 -11.63 -1.33
C VAL A 59 -7.65 -11.78 0.17
N LEU A 60 -6.42 -11.58 0.64
CA LEU A 60 -6.03 -11.65 2.04
C LEU A 60 -5.37 -10.35 2.46
N ASN A 61 -5.47 -9.99 3.73
CA ASN A 61 -4.57 -8.99 4.28
C ASN A 61 -3.14 -9.58 4.40
N LEU A 62 -2.15 -8.70 4.49
CA LEU A 62 -0.74 -9.10 4.50
C LEU A 62 -0.40 -10.06 5.65
N ARG A 63 -1.05 -9.92 6.81
CA ARG A 63 -0.83 -10.80 7.97
C ARG A 63 -1.29 -12.22 7.68
N GLU A 64 -2.49 -12.38 7.13
CA GLU A 64 -3.03 -13.69 6.76
C GLU A 64 -2.21 -14.32 5.65
N TYR A 65 -1.89 -13.56 4.60
CA TYR A 65 -1.03 -14.02 3.51
C TYR A 65 0.33 -14.52 4.04
N ALA A 66 0.99 -13.76 4.92
CA ALA A 66 2.26 -14.18 5.50
C ALA A 66 2.12 -15.49 6.30
N ARG A 67 1.02 -15.66 7.05
CA ARG A 67 0.77 -16.88 7.83
C ARG A 67 0.51 -18.09 6.93
N THR A 68 -0.32 -17.95 5.89
CA THR A 68 -0.63 -19.05 4.96
C THR A 68 0.60 -19.45 4.16
N THR A 69 1.41 -18.48 3.70
CA THR A 69 2.65 -18.75 2.97
C THR A 69 3.69 -19.46 3.83
N LEU A 70 3.90 -19.03 5.08
CA LEU A 70 4.81 -19.71 6.00
C LEU A 70 4.36 -21.15 6.33
N ALA A 71 3.05 -21.38 6.45
CA ALA A 71 2.52 -22.72 6.67
C ALA A 71 2.67 -23.63 5.45
N ALA A 72 2.53 -23.08 4.24
CA ALA A 72 2.64 -23.82 2.99
C ALA A 72 4.10 -24.03 2.53
N SER A 73 5.02 -23.18 2.96
CA SER A 73 6.44 -23.18 2.55
C SER A 73 7.36 -23.22 3.77
N PRO A 74 7.60 -24.39 4.39
CA PRO A 74 8.42 -24.51 5.59
C PRO A 74 9.90 -24.13 5.36
N ASP A 75 10.37 -24.20 4.12
CA ASP A 75 11.74 -23.83 3.74
C ASP A 75 11.94 -22.31 3.59
N LEU A 76 10.87 -21.51 3.71
CA LEU A 76 10.95 -20.07 3.58
C LEU A 76 11.66 -19.47 4.80
N ARG A 77 12.78 -18.78 4.56
CA ARG A 77 13.57 -18.15 5.62
C ARG A 77 12.75 -17.07 6.34
N SER A 78 12.46 -17.29 7.62
CA SER A 78 11.88 -16.28 8.51
C SER A 78 12.97 -15.39 9.10
N LEU A 79 12.80 -14.07 8.99
CA LEU A 79 13.69 -13.08 9.60
C LEU A 79 12.97 -12.45 10.79
N LYS A 80 13.60 -12.48 11.96
CA LYS A 80 13.15 -11.67 13.10
C LYS A 80 13.64 -10.24 12.89
N PRO A 81 12.73 -9.25 12.80
CA PRO A 81 13.15 -7.87 12.68
C PRO A 81 13.86 -7.41 13.95
N ASP A 82 15.05 -6.85 13.80
CA ASP A 82 15.75 -6.14 14.86
C ASP A 82 15.37 -4.65 14.82
N PHE A 83 14.44 -4.25 15.68
CA PHE A 83 14.02 -2.85 15.82
C PHE A 83 14.91 -2.05 16.78
N SER A 84 15.96 -2.65 17.35
CA SER A 84 16.87 -1.99 18.29
C SER A 84 18.02 -1.22 17.62
N SER A 85 18.23 -1.45 16.32
CA SER A 85 19.29 -0.79 15.54
C SER A 85 18.92 0.66 15.16
N PRO A 86 19.70 1.69 15.56
CA PRO A 86 19.38 3.12 15.36
C PRO A 86 19.60 3.64 13.91
N ARG A 87 19.34 2.82 12.89
CA ARG A 87 19.75 3.08 11.49
C ARG A 87 18.84 4.05 10.69
N ILE A 88 18.12 4.95 11.35
CA ILE A 88 17.46 6.09 10.67
C ILE A 88 17.74 7.37 11.44
N SER A 89 18.96 7.91 11.28
CA SER A 89 19.28 9.29 11.64
C SER A 89 20.04 9.94 10.49
N ARG A 90 19.31 10.58 9.57
CA ARG A 90 19.67 11.82 8.84
C ARG A 90 18.65 12.13 7.76
N MET A 91 17.61 12.88 8.12
CA MET A 91 17.24 14.04 7.31
C MET A 91 17.42 15.24 8.24
N ARG A 92 18.40 16.07 7.88
CA ARG A 92 18.76 17.30 8.59
C ARG A 92 17.50 18.16 8.69
N ALA A 93 17.05 18.41 9.92
CA ALA A 93 16.35 19.65 10.21
C ALA A 93 17.37 20.77 9.96
N THR A 94 17.32 21.41 8.79
CA THR A 94 17.96 22.71 8.61
C THR A 94 17.18 23.69 9.47
N SER A 95 17.79 24.04 10.60
CA SER A 95 17.40 25.14 11.46
C SER A 95 17.28 26.42 10.64
N VAL A 96 16.06 26.94 10.51
CA VAL A 96 15.81 28.35 10.20
C VAL A 96 15.40 29.00 11.52
N GLY A 97 16.17 30.00 11.96
CA GLY A 97 15.77 30.89 13.04
C GLY A 97 16.88 31.25 14.01
N THR A 98 17.72 32.23 13.64
CA THR A 98 18.32 33.20 14.58
C THR A 98 18.92 34.33 13.76
N GLU A 99 18.34 35.53 13.86
CA GLU A 99 18.82 36.87 13.48
C GLU A 99 17.56 37.76 13.45
N SER A 100 17.41 38.89 14.13
CA SER A 100 18.07 39.57 15.25
C SER A 100 17.06 40.58 15.80
#